data_AF-A0A7S1ITE2-F1
#
_entry.id   AF-A0A7S1ITE2-F1
#
_cell.length_a   1.000
_cell.length_b   1.000
_cell.length_c   1.000
_cell.angle_alpha   90.00
_cell.angle_beta   90.00
_cell.angle_gamma   90.00
#
_symmetry.space_group_name_H-M   'P 1'
#
loop_
_entity.id
_entity.type
_entity.pdbx_description
1 polymer ?
#
loop_
_entity_poly.entity_id
_entity_poly.type
_entity_poly.pdbx_seq_one_letter_code
_entity_poly.pdbx_strand_id
1 'polypeptide(L)'
;QCLFLCAHTMVTFSYLAIPAAVCLAYVAVPIRTYLVAKAAGSVFDANDNPRQAAARLARNDQLSPDQLELVERLNACQANGWENLPVFIGAVLAANQAGVDPSAIDV
;
A
#
# COMPACT_ATOMS: atom_id res chain seq x y z
N GLN A 1 -19.61 -39.09 1.62
CA GLN A 1 -18.21 -38.63 1.76
C GLN A 1 -17.65 -37.97 0.47
N CYS A 2 -18.47 -37.61 -0.54
CA CYS A 2 -17.99 -36.96 -1.78
C CYS A 2 -18.08 -35.42 -1.81
N LEU A 3 -18.70 -34.77 -0.82
CA LEU A 3 -18.87 -33.31 -0.79
C LEU A 3 -17.65 -32.55 -0.22
N PHE A 4 -16.73 -33.24 0.46
CA PHE A 4 -15.56 -32.60 1.07
C PHE A 4 -14.40 -32.37 0.10
N LEU A 5 -14.36 -33.06 -1.05
CA LEU A 5 -13.24 -32.97 -1.99
C LEU A 5 -13.36 -31.80 -2.98
N CYS A 6 -14.56 -31.26 -3.22
CA CYS A 6 -14.75 -30.12 -4.12
C CYS A 6 -14.40 -28.78 -3.46
N ALA A 7 -14.30 -28.74 -2.12
CA ALA A 7 -13.98 -27.55 -1.34
C ALA A 7 -12.47 -27.21 -1.31
N HIS A 8 -11.60 -28.09 -1.82
CA HIS A 8 -10.15 -27.91 -1.78
C HIS A 8 -9.55 -27.15 -2.99
N THR A 9 -10.38 -26.69 -3.94
CA THR A 9 -9.91 -25.97 -5.13
C THR A 9 -10.73 -24.72 -5.48
N MET A 10 -11.46 -24.14 -4.52
CA MET A 10 -11.84 -22.74 -4.64
C MET A 10 -10.75 -21.94 -3.93
N VAL A 11 -9.80 -21.42 -4.70
CA VAL A 11 -8.96 -20.33 -4.22
C VAL A 11 -9.93 -19.21 -3.87
N THR A 12 -10.17 -18.96 -2.58
CA THR A 12 -10.95 -17.81 -2.12
C THR A 12 -10.23 -16.57 -2.64
N PHE A 13 -10.90 -15.75 -3.45
CA PHE A 13 -10.28 -14.55 -4.03
C PHE A 13 -9.80 -13.59 -2.93
N SER A 14 -10.43 -13.65 -1.76
CA SER A 14 -10.00 -12.95 -0.55
C SER A 14 -8.51 -13.13 -0.20
N TYR A 15 -7.89 -14.30 -0.43
CA TYR A 15 -6.44 -14.48 -0.19
C TYR A 15 -5.57 -13.72 -1.20
N LEU A 16 -6.04 -13.54 -2.44
CA LEU A 16 -5.36 -12.73 -3.46
C LEU A 16 -5.46 -11.23 -3.17
N ALA A 17 -6.45 -10.81 -2.35
CA ALA A 17 -6.57 -9.43 -1.91
C ALA A 17 -5.41 -9.00 -0.99
N ILE A 18 -4.77 -9.93 -0.26
CA ILE A 18 -3.60 -9.63 0.59
C ILE A 18 -2.40 -9.13 -0.24
N PRO A 19 -1.86 -9.88 -1.20
CA PRO A 19 -0.75 -9.38 -2.02
C PRO A 19 -1.16 -8.15 -2.84
N ALA A 20 -2.41 -8.04 -3.27
CA ALA A 20 -2.91 -6.84 -3.95
C ALA A 20 -2.85 -5.60 -3.04
N ALA A 21 -3.30 -5.72 -1.78
CA ALA A 21 -3.25 -4.64 -0.79
C ALA A 21 -1.81 -4.24 -0.43
N VAL A 22 -0.89 -5.21 -0.34
CA VAL A 22 0.55 -4.94 -0.15
C VAL A 22 1.10 -4.14 -1.32
N CYS A 23 0.80 -4.55 -2.56
CA CYS A 23 1.23 -3.84 -3.76
C CYS A 23 0.69 -2.41 -3.79
N LEU A 24 -0.58 -2.19 -3.43
CA LEU A 24 -1.20 -0.87 -3.36
C LEU A 24 -0.58 0.01 -2.27
N ALA A 25 -0.26 -0.54 -1.09
CA ALA A 25 0.44 0.20 -0.05
C ALA A 25 1.88 0.59 -0.48
N TYR A 26 2.50 -0.18 -1.38
CA TYR A 26 3.86 0.05 -1.85
C TYR A 26 3.97 0.94 -3.09
N VAL A 27 2.94 0.99 -3.95
CA VAL A 27 3.01 1.66 -5.28
C VAL A 27 3.39 3.15 -5.21
N ALA A 28 3.05 3.82 -4.11
CA ALA A 28 3.36 5.23 -3.91
C ALA A 28 4.88 5.49 -3.78
N VAL A 29 5.65 4.52 -3.28
CA VAL A 29 7.11 4.64 -3.06
C VAL A 29 7.86 4.91 -4.36
N PRO A 30 7.82 4.04 -5.39
CA PRO A 30 8.60 4.25 -6.62
C PRO A 30 8.18 5.51 -7.38
N ILE A 31 6.89 5.87 -7.35
CA ILE A 31 6.39 7.09 -8.00
C ILE A 31 6.98 8.32 -7.31
N ARG A 32 6.93 8.38 -5.98
CA ARG A 32 7.52 9.48 -5.19
C ARG A 32 9.01 9.58 -5.45
N THR A 33 9.75 8.48 -5.33
CA THR A 33 11.20 8.46 -5.51
C THR A 33 11.60 8.90 -6.90
N TYR A 34 10.87 8.50 -7.95
CA TYR A 34 11.10 8.97 -9.31
C TYR A 34 10.90 10.48 -9.46
N LEU A 35 9.79 11.02 -8.94
CA LEU A 35 9.49 12.45 -9.02
C LEU A 35 10.53 13.30 -8.29
N VAL A 36 10.90 12.89 -7.07
CA VAL A 36 11.91 13.58 -6.26
C VAL A 36 13.28 13.49 -6.91
N ALA A 37 13.70 12.31 -7.39
CA ALA A 37 14.99 12.14 -8.04
C ALA A 37 15.10 12.96 -9.34
N LYS A 38 14.01 13.06 -10.11
CA LYS A 38 13.98 13.86 -11.34
C LYS A 38 14.06 15.36 -11.08
N ALA A 39 13.40 15.84 -10.03
CA ALA A 39 13.34 17.28 -9.73
C ALA A 39 14.52 17.77 -8.89
N ALA A 40 14.87 17.04 -7.83
CA ALA A 40 15.81 17.48 -6.80
C ALA A 40 17.11 16.67 -6.75
N GLY A 41 17.22 15.58 -7.53
CA GLY A 41 18.36 14.66 -7.49
C GLY A 41 18.24 13.59 -6.40
N SER A 42 19.04 12.52 -6.53
CA SER A 42 18.96 11.32 -5.66
C SER A 42 19.39 11.54 -4.21
N VAL A 43 20.02 12.68 -3.90
CA VAL A 43 20.55 13.01 -2.56
C VAL A 43 19.46 13.56 -1.63
N PHE A 44 18.31 13.99 -2.17
CA PHE A 44 17.24 14.57 -1.36
C PHE A 44 16.45 13.52 -0.56
N ASP A 45 16.41 12.26 -1.01
CA ASP A 45 15.72 11.15 -0.36
C ASP A 45 16.66 10.35 0.57
N ALA A 46 17.46 11.06 1.39
CA ALA A 46 18.22 10.41 2.46
C ALA A 46 17.25 9.69 3.42
N ASN A 47 17.52 8.41 3.71
CA ASN A 47 16.69 7.56 4.57
C ASN A 47 16.96 7.79 6.07
N ASP A 48 17.42 8.97 6.43
CA ASP A 48 17.74 9.40 7.78
C ASP A 48 16.49 9.86 8.54
N ASN A 49 15.52 10.46 7.85
CA ASN A 49 14.23 10.83 8.44
C ASN A 49 13.08 10.84 7.41
N PRO A 50 12.55 9.67 7.00
CA PRO A 50 11.60 9.56 5.90
C PRO A 50 10.28 10.31 6.16
N ARG A 51 9.85 10.44 7.42
CA ARG A 51 8.65 11.20 7.78
C ARG A 51 8.80 12.71 7.62
N GLN A 52 10.02 13.24 7.71
CA GLN A 52 10.31 14.66 7.51
C GLN A 52 10.68 14.98 6.06
N ALA A 53 10.75 13.97 5.19
CA ALA A 53 11.10 14.16 3.79
C ALA A 53 10.15 15.15 3.10
N ALA A 54 8.84 15.03 3.32
CA ALA A 54 7.85 15.98 2.78
C ALA A 54 8.14 17.43 3.20
N ALA A 55 8.39 17.66 4.50
CA ALA A 55 8.71 19.00 5.01
C ALA A 55 10.04 19.54 4.48
N ARG A 56 11.02 18.67 4.19
CA ARG A 56 12.28 19.05 3.53
C ARG A 56 12.06 19.40 2.06
N LEU A 57 11.20 18.65 1.36
CA LEU A 57 10.84 18.90 -0.03
C LEU A 57 10.02 20.19 -0.17
N ALA A 58 9.14 20.51 0.78
CA ALA A 58 8.39 21.78 0.79
C ALA A 58 9.30 23.03 0.91
N ARG A 59 10.52 22.86 1.42
CA ARG A 59 11.54 23.93 1.48
C ARG A 59 12.45 23.94 0.25
N ASN A 60 12.25 23.03 -0.69
CA ASN A 60 13.04 22.91 -1.91
C ASN A 60 12.37 23.73 -3.03
N ASP A 61 13.17 24.56 -3.69
CA ASP A 61 12.75 25.40 -4.83
C ASP A 61 12.77 24.66 -6.18
N GLN A 62 13.27 23.43 -6.22
CA GLN A 62 13.36 22.59 -7.42
C GLN A 62 12.06 21.87 -7.79
N LEU A 63 11.09 21.77 -6.87
CA LEU A 63 9.79 21.16 -7.11
C LEU A 63 8.73 22.24 -7.36
N SER A 64 7.94 22.09 -8.42
CA SER A 64 6.78 22.96 -8.62
C SER A 64 5.71 22.71 -7.54
N PRO A 65 4.80 23.67 -7.28
CA PRO A 65 3.70 23.49 -6.34
C PRO A 65 2.87 22.22 -6.60
N ASP A 66 2.55 21.96 -7.88
CA ASP A 66 1.79 20.76 -8.27
C ASP A 66 2.54 19.46 -7.97
N GLN A 67 3.88 19.45 -8.12
CA GLN A 67 4.71 18.30 -7.79
C GLN A 67 4.79 18.07 -6.29
N LEU A 68 4.85 19.14 -5.49
CA LEU A 68 4.81 19.08 -4.03
C LEU A 68 3.48 18.49 -3.54
N GLU A 69 2.36 18.99 -4.06
CA GLU A 69 1.04 18.46 -3.73
C GLU A 69 0.91 16.97 -4.07
N LEU A 70 1.41 16.55 -5.23
CA LEU A 70 1.42 15.14 -5.61
C LEU A 70 2.28 14.30 -4.66
N VAL A 71 3.47 14.78 -4.28
CA VAL A 71 4.34 14.09 -3.32
C VAL A 71 3.67 13.96 -1.95
N GLU A 72 2.97 14.99 -1.48
CA GLU A 72 2.20 14.93 -0.22
C GLU A 72 1.09 13.90 -0.29
N ARG A 73 0.31 13.88 -1.38
CA ARG A 73 -0.73 12.86 -1.61
C ARG A 73 -0.16 11.44 -1.64
N LEU A 74 1.00 11.24 -2.28
CA LEU A 74 1.69 9.95 -2.31
C LEU A 74 2.15 9.51 -0.91
N ASN A 75 2.70 10.43 -0.11
CA ASN A 75 3.08 10.14 1.27
C ASN A 75 1.87 9.79 2.14
N ALA A 76 0.77 10.53 2.01
CA ALA A 76 -0.47 10.26 2.73
C ALA A 76 -1.07 8.89 2.33
N CYS A 77 -1.08 8.58 1.04
CA CYS A 77 -1.54 7.28 0.51
C CYS A 77 -0.70 6.13 1.07
N GLN A 78 0.63 6.26 1.04
CA GLN A 78 1.54 5.27 1.60
C GLN A 78 1.30 5.07 3.10
N ALA A 79 1.22 6.15 3.88
CA ALA A 79 0.98 6.07 5.32
C ALA A 79 -0.35 5.36 5.63
N ASN A 80 -1.43 5.75 4.94
CA ASN A 80 -2.74 5.12 5.09
C ASN A 80 -2.71 3.62 4.75
N GLY A 81 -2.03 3.26 3.66
CA GLY A 81 -1.86 1.86 3.25
C GLY A 81 -1.14 1.06 4.33
N TRP A 82 0.02 1.53 4.80
CA TRP A 82 0.82 0.80 5.79
C TRP A 82 0.18 0.72 7.18
N GLU A 83 -0.56 1.74 7.60
CA GLU A 83 -1.26 1.74 8.89
C GLU A 83 -2.47 0.80 8.90
N ASN A 84 -3.20 0.70 7.79
CA ASN A 84 -4.40 -0.14 7.69
C ASN A 84 -4.12 -1.58 7.24
N LEU A 85 -3.03 -1.83 6.52
CA LEU A 85 -2.70 -3.13 5.94
C LEU A 85 -2.69 -4.28 6.97
N PRO A 86 -2.10 -4.15 8.18
CA PRO A 86 -2.12 -5.23 9.16
C PRO A 86 -3.54 -5.59 9.64
N VAL A 87 -4.40 -4.59 9.82
CA VAL A 87 -5.80 -4.78 10.22
C VAL A 87 -6.57 -5.50 9.11
N PHE A 88 -6.38 -5.07 7.86
CA PHE A 88 -6.98 -5.72 6.69
C PHE A 88 -6.55 -7.18 6.58
N ILE A 89 -5.24 -7.46 6.64
CA ILE A 89 -4.70 -8.83 6.58
C ILE A 89 -5.28 -9.68 7.71
N GLY A 90 -5.29 -9.16 8.94
CA GLY A 90 -5.85 -9.85 10.10
C GLY A 90 -7.32 -10.20 9.91
N ALA A 91 -8.12 -9.26 9.37
CA ALA A 91 -9.54 -9.49 9.11
C ALA A 91 -9.78 -10.57 8.04
N VAL A 92 -9.04 -10.53 6.93
CA VAL A 92 -9.15 -11.56 5.86
C VAL A 92 -8.80 -12.94 6.42
N LEU A 93 -7.72 -13.05 7.17
CA LEU A 93 -7.28 -14.31 7.77
C LEU A 93 -8.30 -14.83 8.81
N ALA A 94 -8.77 -13.96 9.70
CA ALA A 94 -9.74 -14.34 10.73
C ALA A 94 -11.08 -14.80 10.12
N ALA A 95 -11.57 -14.11 9.09
CA ALA A 95 -12.83 -14.46 8.43
C ALA A 95 -12.73 -15.81 7.69
N ASN A 96 -11.63 -16.04 6.98
CA ASN A 96 -11.36 -17.34 6.36
C ASN A 96 -11.24 -18.45 7.42
N GLN A 97 -10.56 -18.20 8.54
CA GLN A 97 -10.38 -19.18 9.61
C GLN A 97 -11.69 -19.50 10.37
N ALA A 98 -12.60 -18.52 10.47
CA ALA A 98 -13.92 -18.67 11.05
C ALA A 98 -14.93 -19.37 10.11
N GLY A 99 -14.55 -19.65 8.86
CA GLY A 99 -15.42 -20.29 7.88
C GLY A 99 -16.57 -19.39 7.39
N VAL A 100 -16.34 -18.07 7.34
CA VAL A 100 -17.29 -17.12 6.76
C VAL A 100 -17.51 -17.46 5.28
N ASP A 101 -18.76 -17.32 4.81
CA ASP A 101 -19.11 -17.57 3.41
C ASP A 101 -18.23 -16.71 2.47
N PRO A 102 -17.54 -17.32 1.47
CA PRO A 102 -16.72 -16.61 0.49
C PRO A 102 -17.42 -15.41 -0.16
N SER A 103 -18.72 -15.51 -0.43
CA SER A 103 -19.50 -14.42 -1.03
C SER A 103 -19.59 -13.15 -0.16
N ALA A 104 -19.33 -13.28 1.14
CA ALA A 104 -19.32 -12.17 2.08
C ALA A 104 -17.91 -11.59 2.32
N ILE A 105 -16.85 -12.26 1.86
CA ILE A 105 -15.45 -11.89 2.13
C ILE A 105 -14.60 -11.73 0.88
N ASP A 106 -15.10 -12.16 -0.28
CA ASP A 106 -14.46 -11.92 -1.57
C ASP A 106 -14.60 -10.44 -1.94
N VAL A 107 -13.46 -9.83 -2.26
CA VAL A 107 -13.29 -8.40 -2.53
C VAL A 107 -12.69 -8.21 -3.91
#